data_AF-A0A937UJ71-F1
#
_entry.id   AF-A0A937UJ71-F1
#
_cell.length_a   1.000
_cell.length_b   1.000
_cell.length_c   1.000
_cell.angle_alpha   90.00
_cell.angle_beta   90.00
_cell.angle_gamma   90.00
#
_symmetry.space_group_name_H-M   'P 1'
#
loop_
_entity.id
_entity.type
_entity.pdbx_description
1 polymer ?
#
loop_
_entity_poly.entity_id
_entity_poly.type
_entity_poly.pdbx_seq_one_letter_code
_entity_poly.pdbx_strand_id
1 'polypeptide(L)'
;MGIFRWNAEKNEILARERGITFEEIVQRIESGAKVIETDHSNKKKYPNQKILIIDVEGYAYLVPCVIDKNEYFLKTIIPSRKATKKYYGGEDG
;
A
#
# COMPACT_ATOMS: atom_id res chain seq x y z
N MET A 1 10.17 -6.77 -7.16
CA MET A 1 9.26 -7.24 -6.10
C MET A 1 8.81 -8.67 -6.40
N GLY A 2 8.17 -9.33 -5.43
CA GLY A 2 7.54 -10.64 -5.61
C GLY A 2 6.15 -10.56 -6.26
N ILE A 3 5.36 -11.63 -6.12
CA ILE A 3 4.01 -11.73 -6.73
C ILE A 3 3.00 -11.01 -5.84
N PHE A 4 2.16 -10.15 -6.43
CA PHE A 4 1.07 -9.49 -5.70
C PHE A 4 -0.22 -10.29 -5.82
N ARG A 5 -0.90 -10.46 -4.68
CA ARG A 5 -2.19 -11.14 -4.56
C ARG A 5 -3.15 -10.28 -3.75
N TRP A 6 -4.43 -10.31 -4.11
CA TRP A 6 -5.49 -9.66 -3.35
C TRP A 6 -6.81 -10.42 -3.57
N ASN A 7 -7.79 -10.11 -2.73
CA ASN A 7 -9.15 -10.60 -2.93
C ASN A 7 -9.89 -9.70 -3.92
N ALA A 8 -10.43 -10.27 -5.00
CA ALA A 8 -11.10 -9.53 -6.06
C ALA A 8 -12.33 -8.75 -5.58
N GLU A 9 -13.17 -9.36 -4.73
CA GLU A 9 -14.35 -8.70 -4.15
C GLU A 9 -13.94 -7.46 -3.34
N LYS A 10 -12.85 -7.56 -2.56
CA LYS A 10 -12.30 -6.39 -1.84
C LYS A 10 -11.77 -5.32 -2.78
N ASN A 11 -11.21 -5.70 -3.92
CA ASN A 11 -10.74 -4.76 -4.92
C ASN A 11 -11.91 -3.94 -5.48
N GLU A 12 -13.01 -4.59 -5.81
CA GLU A 12 -14.23 -3.93 -6.31
C GLU A 12 -14.85 -3.00 -5.27
N ILE A 13 -14.85 -3.41 -3.99
CA ILE A 13 -15.31 -2.55 -2.89
C ILE A 13 -14.45 -1.29 -2.78
N LEU A 14 -13.11 -1.43 -2.80
CA LEU A 14 -12.20 -0.27 -2.74
C LEU A 14 -12.36 0.64 -3.97
N ALA A 15 -12.57 0.06 -5.14
CA ALA A 15 -12.87 0.82 -6.37
C ALA A 15 -14.12 1.69 -6.19
N ARG A 16 -15.21 1.09 -5.70
CA ARG A 16 -16.49 1.77 -5.53
C ARG A 16 -16.47 2.81 -4.41
N GLU A 17 -15.89 2.47 -3.26
CA GLU A 17 -15.94 3.34 -2.07
C GLU A 17 -14.87 4.43 -2.08
N ARG A 18 -13.70 4.15 -2.67
CA ARG A 18 -12.51 5.00 -2.54
C ARG A 18 -11.89 5.41 -3.87
N GLY A 19 -12.42 4.91 -4.99
CA GLY A 19 -11.90 5.22 -6.33
C GLY A 19 -10.49 4.69 -6.58
N ILE A 20 -10.03 3.69 -5.81
CA ILE A 20 -8.67 3.14 -5.95
C ILE A 20 -8.69 1.61 -5.86
N THR A 21 -7.85 0.96 -6.67
CA THR A 21 -7.76 -0.50 -6.76
C THR A 21 -6.37 -1.00 -6.39
N PHE A 22 -6.29 -2.28 -6.00
CA PHE A 22 -5.03 -2.98 -5.84
C PHE A 22 -4.27 -3.10 -7.17
N GLU A 23 -5.00 -3.24 -8.28
CA GLU A 23 -4.40 -3.26 -9.62
C GLU A 23 -3.64 -1.96 -9.89
N GLU A 24 -4.27 -0.81 -9.64
CA GLU A 24 -3.62 0.49 -9.83
C GLU A 24 -2.38 0.65 -8.94
N ILE A 25 -2.45 0.20 -7.68
CA ILE A 25 -1.29 0.19 -6.78
C ILE A 25 -0.16 -0.67 -7.36
N VAL A 26 -0.45 -1.88 -7.83
CA VAL A 26 0.57 -2.79 -8.38
C VAL A 26 1.16 -2.22 -9.66
N GLN A 27 0.34 -1.70 -10.56
CA GLN A 27 0.81 -1.04 -11.77
C GLN A 27 1.75 0.12 -11.47
N ARG A 28 1.46 0.95 -10.45
CA ARG A 28 2.37 2.02 -10.02
C ARG A 28 3.70 1.47 -9.51
N ILE A 29 3.66 0.41 -8.69
CA ILE A 29 4.88 -0.25 -8.19
C ILE A 29 5.73 -0.76 -9.37
N GLU A 30 5.11 -1.43 -10.33
CA GLU A 30 5.80 -1.97 -11.52
C GLU A 30 6.33 -0.87 -12.45
N SER A 31 5.65 0.27 -12.50
CA SER A 31 6.07 1.48 -13.23
C SER A 31 7.21 2.25 -12.53
N GLY A 32 7.67 1.78 -11.36
CA GLY A 32 8.79 2.38 -10.63
C GLY A 32 8.38 3.47 -9.63
N ALA A 33 7.11 3.50 -9.20
CA ALA A 33 6.69 4.39 -8.12
C ALA A 33 7.53 4.14 -6.85
N LYS A 34 7.73 5.21 -6.09
CA LYS A 34 8.45 5.11 -4.81
C LYS A 34 7.63 4.27 -3.84
N VAL A 35 8.25 3.19 -3.34
CA VAL A 35 7.67 2.30 -2.34
C VAL A 35 8.50 2.35 -1.08
N ILE A 36 7.85 2.63 0.05
CA ILE A 36 8.50 2.57 1.37
C ILE A 36 7.88 1.42 2.14
N GLU A 37 8.68 0.40 2.43
CA GLU A 37 8.26 -0.72 3.26
C GLU A 37 8.50 -0.40 4.73
N THR A 38 7.46 -0.45 5.55
CA THR A 38 7.59 -0.38 7.01
C THR A 38 6.97 -1.60 7.65
N ASP A 39 7.61 -2.10 8.71
CA ASP A 39 7.03 -3.15 9.53
C ASP A 39 5.88 -2.62 10.39
N HIS A 40 4.96 -3.51 10.75
CA HIS A 40 4.00 -3.20 11.81
C HIS A 40 4.73 -3.05 13.14
N SER A 41 4.40 -2.04 13.94
CA SER A 41 5.02 -1.79 15.26
C SER A 41 4.88 -2.94 16.26
N ASN A 42 4.07 -3.96 15.94
CA ASN A 42 3.80 -5.10 16.80
C ASN A 42 4.25 -6.42 16.14
N LYS A 43 5.53 -6.46 15.75
CA LYS A 43 6.16 -7.62 15.08
C LYS A 43 5.99 -8.93 15.86
N LYS A 44 5.86 -8.87 17.19
CA LYS A 44 5.60 -10.03 18.05
C LYS A 44 4.27 -10.73 17.76
N LYS A 45 3.23 -9.98 17.35
CA LYS A 45 1.90 -10.52 17.06
C LYS A 45 1.67 -10.75 15.56
N TYR A 46 2.37 -10.01 14.70
CA TYR A 46 2.24 -10.08 13.24
C TYR A 46 3.61 -10.02 12.55
N PRO A 47 4.43 -11.09 12.65
CA PRO A 47 5.79 -11.09 12.12
C PRO A 47 5.85 -10.92 10.59
N ASN A 48 4.80 -11.35 9.89
CA ASN A 48 4.75 -11.35 8.43
C ASN A 48 3.93 -10.17 7.86
N GLN A 49 3.47 -9.24 8.69
CA GLN A 49 2.69 -8.10 8.22
C GLN A 49 3.58 -6.88 8.02
N LYS A 50 3.56 -6.36 6.80
CA LYS A 50 4.19 -5.10 6.42
C LYS A 50 3.15 -4.11 5.95
N ILE A 51 3.57 -2.85 5.87
CA ILE A 51 2.81 -1.77 5.27
C ILE A 51 3.68 -1.20 4.17
N LEU A 52 3.17 -1.23 2.93
CA LEU A 52 3.78 -0.55 1.80
C LEU A 52 3.20 0.86 1.75
N ILE A 53 4.06 1.87 1.64
CA ILE A 53 3.64 3.26 1.45
C ILE A 53 3.96 3.62 0.01
N ILE A 54 2.91 3.86 -0.77
CA ILE A 54 2.99 4.08 -2.22
C ILE A 54 2.61 5.53 -2.51
N ASP A 55 3.41 6.19 -3.34
CA ASP A 55 3.03 7.47 -3.92
C ASP A 55 2.02 7.28 -5.05
N VAL A 56 0.91 7.99 -4.94
CA VAL A 56 -0.14 8.08 -5.95
C VAL A 56 -0.36 9.57 -6.18
N GLU A 57 0.28 10.11 -7.22
CA GLU A 57 0.14 11.51 -7.65
C GLU A 57 0.39 12.52 -6.52
N GLY A 58 1.46 12.31 -5.74
CA GLY A 58 1.83 13.18 -4.63
C GLY A 58 1.06 12.91 -3.33
N TYR A 59 0.23 11.87 -3.29
CA TYR A 59 -0.48 11.44 -2.09
C TYR A 59 -0.05 10.03 -1.65
N ALA A 60 0.27 9.87 -0.37
CA ALA A 60 0.69 8.59 0.18
C ALA A 60 -0.49 7.67 0.49
N TYR A 61 -0.42 6.44 0.00
CA TYR A 61 -1.34 5.37 0.34
C TYR A 61 -0.62 4.27 1.12
N LEU A 62 -1.18 3.94 2.28
CA LEU A 62 -0.75 2.82 3.09
C LEU A 62 -1.46 1.55 2.61
N VAL A 63 -0.68 0.53 2.29
CA VAL A 63 -1.15 -0.74 1.77
C VAL A 63 -0.64 -1.84 2.70
N PRO A 64 -1.41 -2.20 3.75
CA PRO A 64 -1.07 -3.32 4.62
C PRO A 64 -1.07 -4.62 3.83
N CYS A 65 0.00 -5.39 3.94
CA CYS A 65 0.17 -6.66 3.26
C CYS A 65 0.76 -7.72 4.19
N VAL A 66 0.47 -8.98 3.89
CA VAL A 66 1.16 -10.12 4.50
C VAL A 66 2.12 -10.69 3.47
N ILE A 67 3.37 -10.92 3.87
CA ILE A 67 4.40 -11.48 3.00
C ILE A 67 4.61 -12.94 3.39
N ASP A 68 4.42 -13.85 2.43
CA ASP A 68 4.73 -15.27 2.57
C ASP A 68 5.54 -15.73 1.36
N LYS A 69 6.72 -16.32 1.57
CA LYS A 69 7.54 -16.94 0.51
C LYS A 69 7.63 -16.15 -0.81
N ASN A 70 7.76 -14.82 -0.74
CA ASN A 70 7.83 -13.89 -1.88
C ASN A 70 6.47 -13.53 -2.55
N GLU A 71 5.35 -13.83 -1.90
CA GLU A 71 4.01 -13.36 -2.27
C GLU A 71 3.54 -12.27 -1.31
N TYR A 72 3.05 -11.17 -1.86
CA TYR A 72 2.51 -10.02 -1.14
C TYR A 72 0.99 -10.06 -1.20
N PHE A 73 0.34 -10.45 -0.11
CA PHE A 73 -1.11 -10.46 -0.01
C PHE A 73 -1.63 -9.11 0.51
N LEU A 74 -2.17 -8.28 -0.38
CA LEU A 74 -2.67 -6.95 -0.07
C LEU A 74 -4.04 -7.03 0.62
N LYS A 75 -4.18 -6.34 1.76
CA LYS A 75 -5.39 -6.42 2.59
C LYS A 75 -6.33 -5.24 2.39
N THR A 76 -5.80 -4.03 2.20
CA THR A 76 -6.56 -2.78 2.06
C THR A 76 -5.68 -1.65 1.53
N ILE A 77 -6.30 -0.52 1.17
CA ILE A 77 -5.65 0.69 0.69
C ILE A 77 -6.18 1.87 1.51
N ILE A 78 -5.29 2.55 2.22
CA ILE A 78 -5.65 3.61 3.16
C ILE A 78 -4.91 4.90 2.79
N PRO A 79 -5.60 5.95 2.33
CA PRO A 79 -4.97 7.25 2.13
C PRO A 79 -4.44 7.79 3.47
N SER A 80 -3.21 8.31 3.49
CA SER A 80 -2.61 8.83 4.72
C SER A 80 -1.91 10.16 4.51
N ARG A 81 -2.61 11.25 4.84
CA ARG A 81 -2.05 12.62 4.90
C ARG A 81 -0.77 12.69 5.73
N LYS A 82 -0.71 11.94 6.85
CA LYS A 82 0.47 11.89 7.72
C LYS A 82 1.67 11.27 6.99
N ALA A 83 1.46 10.19 6.24
CA ALA A 83 2.51 9.59 5.43
C ALA A 83 2.91 10.50 4.27
N THR A 84 1.95 11.20 3.65
CA THR A 84 2.21 12.20 2.60
C THR A 84 3.18 13.27 3.10
N LYS A 85 2.84 13.93 4.21
CA LYS A 85 3.72 14.95 4.81
C LYS A 85 5.09 14.40 5.19
N LYS A 86 5.14 13.18 5.76
CA LYS A 86 6.39 12.59 6.25
C LYS A 86 7.35 12.16 5.14
N TYR A 87 6.84 11.59 4.05
CA TYR A 87 7.66 10.89 3.06
C TYR A 87 7.71 11.55 1.69
N TYR A 88 6.74 12.41 1.40
CA TYR A 88 6.56 13.11 0.14
C TYR A 88 6.53 14.63 0.32
N GLY A 89 6.85 15.10 1.53
CA GLY A 89 7.12 16.51 1.79
C GLY A 89 5.94 17.41 1.52
N GLY A 90 4.72 16.91 1.78
CA GLY A 90 3.45 17.58 1.45
C GLY A 90 3.59 19.10 1.49
N GLU A 91 3.60 19.69 0.30
CA GLU A 91 3.67 21.14 0.14
C GLU A 91 2.49 21.73 0.91
N ASP A 92 2.79 22.32 2.06
CA ASP A 92 1.93 23.30 2.69
C ASP A 92 1.97 24.50 1.71
N GLY A 93 1.04 24.48 0.75
CA GLY A 93 0.65 25.67 0.00
C GLY A 93 -0.26 26.54 0.86
#